data_AF-A0A432WGY0-F1
#
_entry.id   AF-A0A432WGY0-F1
#
_cell.length_a   1.000
_cell.length_b   1.000
_cell.length_c   1.000
_cell.angle_alpha   90.00
_cell.angle_beta   90.00
_cell.angle_gamma   90.00
#
_symmetry.space_group_name_H-M   'P 1'
#
loop_
_entity.id
_entity.type
_entity.pdbx_description
1 polymer ?
#
loop_
_entity_poly.entity_id
_entity_poly.type
_entity_poly.pdbx_seq_one_letter_code
_entity_poly.pdbx_strand_id
1 'polypeptide(L)'
;MSMHEFEDLVETSIRCLDQAGQHDSMELRTLFYNLYQFQEAWDTGFTHLRVLDILLKHKFVYQFEPTQHPDYSAHQAFFDNVRDFTFVGLHPEQRWNGDTNPTAGYIDPPYLYCDAGSPLWQQFVTSGVLTGDDAIPPAKLDMADLAKEVVVAGRAQNNRELISLWYTALGVDLWSFRAEDALDAAKSNRSIIAIREIAMETKALDIDPGYGLLQQPPPDAVKGYPFLSWWFQRRPRKGWVGSSFLKRIFR
;
A
#
# COMPACT_ATOMS: atom_id res chain seq x y z
N MET A 1 7.35 -11.02 13.74
CA MET A 1 7.57 -11.96 12.61
C MET A 1 7.01 -11.21 11.43
N SER A 2 7.80 -10.90 10.40
CA SER A 2 7.32 -9.97 9.38
C SER A 2 6.16 -10.56 8.58
N MET A 3 5.11 -9.77 8.35
CA MET A 3 3.99 -10.11 7.48
C MET A 3 4.36 -9.83 6.02
N HIS A 4 5.22 -10.69 5.48
CA HIS A 4 5.77 -10.58 4.12
C HIS A 4 4.68 -10.48 3.04
N GLU A 5 3.47 -10.98 3.29
CA GLU A 5 2.36 -10.86 2.34
C GLU A 5 1.99 -9.40 2.03
N PHE A 6 2.07 -8.50 3.02
CA PHE A 6 1.80 -7.07 2.83
C PHE A 6 3.00 -6.35 2.20
N GLU A 7 4.23 -6.77 2.52
CA GLU A 7 5.44 -6.28 1.85
C GLU A 7 5.38 -6.55 0.34
N ASP A 8 5.07 -7.79 -0.03
CA ASP A 8 4.97 -8.23 -1.43
C ASP A 8 3.80 -7.55 -2.15
N LEU A 9 2.67 -7.35 -1.45
CA LEU A 9 1.53 -6.61 -1.99
C LEU A 9 1.90 -5.17 -2.32
N VAL A 10 2.57 -4.45 -1.41
CA VAL A 10 2.98 -3.06 -1.62
C VAL A 10 4.02 -2.96 -2.73
N GLU A 11 5.03 -3.82 -2.73
CA GLU A 11 6.03 -3.89 -3.81
C GLU A 11 5.37 -4.10 -5.18
N THR A 12 4.49 -5.10 -5.29
CA THR A 12 3.81 -5.42 -6.55
C THR A 12 2.89 -4.28 -7.00
N SER A 13 2.28 -3.57 -6.05
CA SER A 13 1.43 -2.41 -6.32
C SER A 13 2.21 -1.26 -6.92
N ILE A 14 3.39 -0.95 -6.36
CA ILE A 14 4.28 0.11 -6.87
C ILE A 14 4.70 -0.19 -8.31
N ARG A 15 5.15 -1.42 -8.59
CA ARG A 15 5.53 -1.85 -9.94
C ARG A 15 4.35 -1.76 -10.91
N CYS A 16 3.17 -2.19 -10.49
CA CYS A 16 1.97 -2.14 -11.33
C CYS A 16 1.55 -0.70 -11.65
N LEU A 17 1.52 0.19 -10.66
CA LEU A 17 1.18 1.60 -10.85
C LEU A 17 2.17 2.30 -11.80
N ASP A 18 3.47 2.10 -11.62
CA ASP A 18 4.50 2.65 -12.51
C ASP A 18 4.32 2.17 -13.96
N GLN A 19 4.13 0.85 -14.14
CA GLN A 19 3.96 0.25 -15.46
C GLN A 19 2.66 0.66 -16.16
N ALA A 20 1.62 1.02 -15.42
CA ALA A 20 0.33 1.40 -16.01
C ALA A 20 0.41 2.68 -16.84
N GLY A 21 1.31 3.61 -16.48
CA GLY A 21 1.48 4.89 -17.18
C GLY A 21 0.23 5.78 -17.15
N GLN A 22 -0.65 5.58 -16.15
CA GLN A 22 -1.93 6.29 -16.01
C GLN A 22 -1.83 7.56 -15.15
N HIS A 23 -0.73 7.69 -14.41
CA HIS A 23 -0.51 8.76 -13.43
C HIS A 23 0.78 9.50 -13.76
N ASP A 24 0.82 10.78 -13.44
CA ASP A 24 2.08 11.53 -13.45
C ASP A 24 2.95 11.19 -12.21
N SER A 25 4.19 11.71 -12.18
CA SER A 25 5.11 11.42 -11.07
C SER A 25 4.64 11.92 -9.71
N MET A 26 3.92 13.04 -9.63
CA MET A 26 3.48 13.61 -8.35
C MET A 26 2.26 12.87 -7.81
N GLU A 27 1.38 12.40 -8.71
CA GLU A 27 0.31 11.47 -8.38
C GLU A 27 0.87 10.12 -7.90
N LEU A 28 1.86 9.56 -8.61
CA LEU A 28 2.53 8.31 -8.19
C LEU A 28 3.24 8.48 -6.84
N ARG A 29 3.92 9.60 -6.61
CA ARG A 29 4.50 9.94 -5.30
C ARG A 29 3.47 9.85 -4.18
N THR A 30 2.28 10.39 -4.43
CA THR A 30 1.18 10.36 -3.47
C THR A 30 0.67 8.94 -3.25
N LEU A 31 0.50 8.15 -4.30
CA LEU A 31 0.09 6.75 -4.18
C LEU A 31 1.13 5.91 -3.42
N PHE A 32 2.42 6.08 -3.70
CA PHE A 32 3.50 5.36 -3.02
C PHE A 32 3.57 5.70 -1.54
N TYR A 33 3.44 6.99 -1.19
CA TYR A 33 3.32 7.41 0.21
C TYR A 33 2.20 6.65 0.92
N ASN A 34 1.00 6.61 0.35
CA ASN A 34 -0.14 5.94 0.98
C ASN A 34 0.01 4.41 1.01
N LEU A 35 0.69 3.79 0.04
CA LEU A 35 1.03 2.36 0.08
C LEU A 35 1.97 2.02 1.23
N TYR A 36 2.98 2.85 1.50
CA TYR A 36 3.86 2.62 2.65
C TYR A 36 3.16 2.92 3.98
N GLN A 37 2.27 3.92 4.04
CA GLN A 37 1.41 4.10 5.21
C GLN A 37 0.50 2.89 5.47
N PHE A 38 -0.01 2.25 4.42
CA PHE A 38 -0.72 0.98 4.54
C PHE A 38 0.21 -0.13 5.07
N GLN A 39 1.44 -0.24 4.57
CA GLN A 39 2.42 -1.23 5.03
C GLN A 39 2.74 -1.08 6.53
N GLU A 40 2.93 0.16 6.99
CA GLU A 40 3.25 0.52 8.38
C GLU A 40 2.14 0.17 9.38
N ALA A 41 0.91 -0.04 8.92
CA ALA A 41 -0.19 -0.50 9.77
C ALA A 41 -0.07 -1.97 10.19
N TRP A 42 0.88 -2.72 9.60
CA TRP A 42 1.12 -4.15 9.83
C TRP A 42 2.53 -4.39 10.38
N ASP A 43 2.77 -5.55 11.00
CA ASP A 43 4.11 -5.97 11.48
C ASP A 43 5.00 -6.32 10.27
N THR A 44 5.50 -5.31 9.55
CA THR A 44 6.28 -5.44 8.32
C THR A 44 7.70 -4.89 8.46
N GLY A 45 8.59 -5.35 7.60
CA GLY A 45 9.95 -4.84 7.46
C GLY A 45 10.06 -3.69 6.47
N PHE A 46 11.28 -3.17 6.33
CA PHE A 46 11.60 -2.12 5.37
C PHE A 46 11.82 -2.68 3.96
N THR A 47 11.07 -2.16 2.99
CA THR A 47 10.96 -2.74 1.64
C THR A 47 11.36 -1.77 0.53
N HIS A 48 11.67 -0.51 0.84
CA HIS A 48 11.92 0.53 -0.17
C HIS A 48 13.02 0.14 -1.15
N LEU A 49 14.09 -0.52 -0.67
CA LEU A 49 15.23 -0.94 -1.49
C LEU A 49 14.86 -1.91 -2.62
N ARG A 50 13.73 -2.62 -2.51
CA ARG A 50 13.27 -3.57 -3.56
C ARG A 50 12.79 -2.86 -4.82
N VAL A 51 12.36 -1.60 -4.71
CA VAL A 51 11.79 -0.78 -5.80
C VAL A 51 12.39 0.64 -5.83
N LEU A 52 13.58 0.83 -5.27
CA LEU A 52 14.18 2.13 -5.04
C LEU A 52 14.30 2.97 -6.31
N ASP A 53 14.59 2.35 -7.45
CA ASP A 53 14.67 3.00 -8.76
C ASP A 53 13.34 3.67 -9.15
N ILE A 54 12.21 3.00 -8.91
CA ILE A 54 10.87 3.54 -9.15
C ILE A 54 10.57 4.68 -8.18
N LEU A 55 10.94 4.51 -6.89
CA LEU A 55 10.69 5.53 -5.87
C LEU A 55 11.49 6.82 -6.14
N LEU A 56 12.74 6.70 -6.61
CA LEU A 56 13.58 7.83 -7.01
C LEU A 56 13.04 8.50 -8.28
N LYS A 57 12.65 7.70 -9.29
CA LYS A 57 12.07 8.17 -10.56
C LYS A 57 10.86 9.08 -10.33
N HIS A 58 9.99 8.72 -9.39
CA HIS A 58 8.77 9.47 -9.09
C HIS A 58 8.88 10.37 -7.86
N LYS A 59 10.09 10.64 -7.37
CA LYS A 59 10.34 11.60 -6.29
C LYS A 59 9.60 11.28 -4.98
N PHE A 60 9.30 10.00 -4.75
CA PHE A 60 8.89 9.56 -3.43
C PHE A 60 10.09 9.44 -2.51
N VAL A 61 11.19 8.85 -2.99
CA VAL A 61 12.47 8.86 -2.28
C VAL A 61 13.35 9.95 -2.91
N TYR A 62 14.06 10.68 -2.06
CA TYR A 62 15.14 11.59 -2.46
C TYR A 62 16.49 11.03 -2.02
N GLN A 63 17.51 11.28 -2.83
CA GLN A 63 18.88 10.83 -2.60
C GLN A 63 19.82 12.02 -2.45
N PHE A 64 20.68 11.97 -1.43
CA PHE A 64 21.65 12.99 -1.10
C PHE A 64 22.99 12.34 -0.69
N GLU A 65 24.06 13.13 -0.71
CA GLU A 65 25.28 12.79 0.00
C GLU A 65 25.05 12.92 1.52
N PRO A 66 25.64 12.05 2.36
CA PRO A 66 25.53 12.17 3.82
C PRO A 66 25.96 13.55 4.35
N THR A 67 26.92 14.20 3.67
CA THR A 67 27.41 15.55 3.98
C THR A 67 26.37 16.65 3.80
N GLN A 68 25.28 16.36 3.06
CA GLN A 68 24.17 17.29 2.86
C GLN A 68 23.13 17.21 4.00
N HIS A 69 23.22 16.26 4.93
CA HIS A 69 22.29 16.20 6.05
C HIS A 69 22.32 17.54 6.83
N PRO A 70 21.16 18.14 7.19
CA PRO A 70 21.12 19.43 7.89
C PRO A 70 21.99 19.48 9.15
N ASP A 71 21.99 18.39 9.91
CA ASP A 71 22.80 18.26 11.13
C ASP A 71 24.19 17.61 10.92
N TYR A 72 24.67 17.47 9.68
CA TYR A 72 25.97 16.85 9.40
C TYR A 72 27.11 17.50 10.19
N SER A 73 27.15 18.84 10.22
CA SER A 73 28.22 19.58 10.92
C SER A 73 28.25 19.29 12.44
N ALA A 74 27.11 19.02 13.05
CA ALA A 74 27.00 18.68 14.47
C ALA A 74 27.32 17.21 14.75
N HIS A 75 27.08 16.33 13.77
CA HIS A 75 27.19 14.87 13.91
C HIS A 75 28.14 14.25 12.90
N GLN A 76 29.21 14.96 12.51
CA GLN A 76 30.10 14.53 11.44
C GLN A 76 30.68 13.13 11.70
N ALA A 77 31.13 12.88 12.93
CA ALA A 77 31.70 11.59 13.31
C ALA A 77 30.71 10.43 13.15
N PHE A 78 29.41 10.66 13.33
CA PHE A 78 28.39 9.65 13.09
C PHE A 78 28.29 9.35 11.58
N PHE A 79 28.03 10.36 10.76
CA PHE A 79 27.83 10.20 9.32
C PHE A 79 29.07 9.62 8.63
N ASP A 80 30.27 10.10 8.97
CA ASP A 80 31.54 9.65 8.38
C ASP A 80 31.88 8.18 8.71
N ASN A 81 31.25 7.60 9.74
CA ASN A 81 31.50 6.23 10.18
C ASN A 81 30.39 5.23 9.82
N VAL A 82 29.32 5.66 9.14
CA VAL A 82 28.32 4.71 8.63
C VAL A 82 28.94 3.87 7.51
N ARG A 83 28.87 2.54 7.65
CA ARG A 83 29.43 1.56 6.69
C ARG A 83 28.42 0.58 6.14
N ASP A 84 27.31 0.40 6.85
CA ASP A 84 26.21 -0.50 6.51
C ASP A 84 24.89 0.26 6.56
N PHE A 85 23.83 -0.37 6.05
CA PHE A 85 22.48 0.17 6.10
C PHE A 85 22.11 0.64 7.53
N THR A 86 21.73 1.90 7.66
CA THR A 86 21.48 2.54 8.96
C THR A 86 20.28 3.47 8.87
N PHE A 87 19.27 3.26 9.71
CA PHE A 87 18.20 4.23 9.90
C PHE A 87 18.73 5.47 10.61
N VAL A 88 18.34 6.64 10.13
CA VAL A 88 18.71 7.94 10.70
C VAL A 88 17.46 8.54 11.34
N GLY A 89 17.53 8.78 12.65
CA GLY A 89 16.46 9.46 13.39
C GLY A 89 16.47 10.97 13.18
N LEU A 90 15.39 11.65 13.59
CA LEU A 90 15.31 13.11 13.61
C LEU A 90 16.46 13.78 14.37
N HIS A 91 16.93 13.12 15.42
CA HIS A 91 18.12 13.48 16.17
C HIS A 91 19.16 12.36 16.00
N PRO A 92 20.18 12.55 15.13
CA PRO A 92 21.22 11.56 14.92
C PRO A 92 21.88 11.13 16.24
N GLU A 93 22.35 9.88 16.31
CA GLU A 93 22.97 9.22 17.48
C GLU A 93 22.03 8.97 18.68
N GLN A 94 20.89 9.65 18.79
CA GLN A 94 19.92 9.34 19.82
C GLN A 94 19.22 8.01 19.52
N ARG A 95 18.82 7.30 20.59
CA ARG A 95 18.06 6.06 20.44
C ARG A 95 16.72 6.34 19.75
N TRP A 96 16.30 5.42 18.90
CA TRP A 96 14.98 5.46 18.28
C TRP A 96 13.86 5.55 19.33
N ASN A 97 12.93 6.47 19.10
CA ASN A 97 11.70 6.63 19.87
C ASN A 97 10.62 7.17 18.93
N GLY A 98 9.49 6.47 18.78
CA GLY A 98 8.45 6.86 17.82
C GLY A 98 7.89 8.28 18.01
N ASP A 99 7.89 8.81 19.23
CA ASP A 99 7.32 10.12 19.54
C ASP A 99 8.35 11.25 19.47
N THR A 100 9.56 11.00 20.00
CA THR A 100 10.58 12.06 20.21
C THR A 100 11.78 11.96 19.29
N ASN A 101 12.04 10.82 18.68
CA ASN A 101 13.13 10.60 17.75
C ASN A 101 12.75 9.53 16.70
N PRO A 102 11.71 9.79 15.89
CA PRO A 102 11.28 8.84 14.86
C PRO A 102 12.35 8.74 13.78
N THR A 103 12.29 7.65 13.00
CA THR A 103 13.08 7.53 11.78
C THR A 103 12.73 8.68 10.83
N ALA A 104 13.73 9.42 10.39
CA ALA A 104 13.60 10.56 9.51
C ALA A 104 14.13 10.26 8.09
N GLY A 105 15.09 9.34 7.99
CA GLY A 105 15.65 8.85 6.74
C GLY A 105 16.48 7.59 6.97
N TYR A 106 17.26 7.22 5.98
CA TYR A 106 18.15 6.06 6.06
C TYR A 106 19.39 6.27 5.19
N ILE A 107 20.49 5.64 5.58
CA ILE A 107 21.71 5.59 4.78
C ILE A 107 21.86 4.17 4.28
N ASP A 108 21.94 4.04 2.96
CA ASP A 108 22.45 2.85 2.29
C ASP A 108 23.71 3.30 1.53
N PRO A 109 24.91 3.05 2.08
CA PRO A 109 26.12 3.68 1.56
C PRO A 109 26.29 3.50 0.04
N PRO A 110 26.62 4.58 -0.69
CA PRO A 110 27.19 5.83 -0.17
C PRO A 110 26.16 6.93 0.15
N TYR A 111 24.86 6.68 0.00
CA TYR A 111 23.88 7.76 -0.03
C TYR A 111 22.99 7.83 1.21
N LEU A 112 22.57 9.05 1.50
CA LEU A 112 21.49 9.38 2.42
C LEU A 112 20.17 9.47 1.63
N TYR A 113 19.12 8.88 2.18
CA TYR A 113 17.80 8.87 1.61
C TYR A 113 16.76 9.40 2.60
N CYS A 114 15.73 10.05 2.07
CA CYS A 114 14.53 10.38 2.82
C CYS A 114 13.29 10.31 1.94
N ASP A 115 12.17 9.96 2.55
CA ASP A 115 10.89 9.85 1.85
C ASP A 115 10.16 11.20 1.83
N ALA A 116 9.40 11.46 0.78
CA ALA A 116 8.53 12.63 0.68
C ALA A 116 7.54 12.66 1.85
N GLY A 117 7.49 13.76 2.58
CA GLY A 117 6.68 13.90 3.79
C GLY A 117 7.34 13.40 5.08
N SER A 118 8.55 12.83 5.03
CA SER A 118 9.32 12.48 6.22
C SER A 118 9.85 13.72 6.97
N PRO A 119 10.23 13.61 8.25
CA PRO A 119 10.84 14.71 8.98
C PRO A 119 12.11 15.28 8.33
N LEU A 120 12.99 14.43 7.77
CA LEU A 120 14.21 14.89 7.09
C LEU A 120 13.89 15.60 5.78
N TRP A 121 12.92 15.10 5.00
CA TRP A 121 12.43 15.80 3.81
C TRP A 121 11.91 17.20 4.17
N GLN A 122 11.16 17.34 5.27
CA GLN A 122 10.64 18.64 5.71
C GLN A 122 11.76 19.61 6.08
N GLN A 123 12.87 19.13 6.66
CA GLN A 123 14.06 19.95 6.92
C GLN A 123 14.70 20.44 5.61
N PHE A 124 14.81 19.56 4.60
CA PHE A 124 15.31 19.95 3.28
C PHE A 124 14.41 20.94 2.54
N VAL A 125 13.10 20.85 2.71
CA VAL A 125 12.16 21.86 2.21
C VAL A 125 12.37 23.19 2.92
N THR A 126 12.48 23.17 4.25
CA THR A 126 12.63 24.38 5.07
C THR A 126 13.94 25.12 4.79
N SER A 127 15.01 24.38 4.50
CA SER A 127 16.32 24.97 4.13
C SER A 127 16.38 25.45 2.68
N GLY A 128 15.34 25.20 1.86
CA GLY A 128 15.28 25.59 0.46
C GLY A 128 16.07 24.67 -0.49
N VAL A 129 16.49 23.48 -0.03
CA VAL A 129 17.11 22.46 -0.87
C VAL A 129 16.05 21.81 -1.79
N LEU A 130 14.87 21.51 -1.24
CA LEU A 130 13.71 21.05 -1.99
C LEU A 130 12.72 22.20 -2.15
N THR A 131 12.28 22.46 -3.39
CA THR A 131 11.44 23.63 -3.74
C THR A 131 10.41 23.28 -4.80
N GLY A 132 9.43 24.16 -5.03
CA GLY A 132 8.37 23.92 -6.02
C GLY A 132 7.54 22.68 -5.67
N ASP A 133 7.26 21.84 -6.67
CA ASP A 133 6.46 20.62 -6.50
C ASP A 133 7.14 19.59 -5.57
N ASP A 134 8.47 19.63 -5.46
CA ASP A 134 9.24 18.80 -4.52
C ASP A 134 9.03 19.19 -3.06
N ALA A 135 8.50 20.39 -2.79
CA ALA A 135 8.17 20.89 -1.45
C ALA A 135 6.71 20.67 -1.05
N ILE A 136 5.88 20.13 -1.94
CA ILE A 136 4.47 19.83 -1.65
C ILE A 136 4.41 18.44 -1.00
N PRO A 137 3.89 18.32 0.24
CA PRO A 137 3.79 17.03 0.91
C PRO A 137 2.78 16.11 0.19
N PRO A 138 3.03 14.78 0.14
CA PRO A 138 2.04 13.83 -0.36
C PRO A 138 0.71 13.93 0.39
N ALA A 139 -0.40 13.91 -0.34
CA ALA A 139 -1.73 13.93 0.29
C ALA A 139 -2.11 12.56 0.86
N LYS A 140 -2.82 12.54 1.99
CA LYS A 140 -3.42 11.31 2.53
C LYS A 140 -4.66 10.93 1.74
N LEU A 141 -4.78 9.66 1.38
CA LEU A 141 -5.92 9.09 0.66
C LEU A 141 -6.74 8.17 1.58
N ASP A 142 -8.04 8.03 1.28
CA ASP A 142 -8.84 6.95 1.87
C ASP A 142 -8.36 5.60 1.33
N MET A 143 -8.37 4.58 2.19
CA MET A 143 -7.89 3.23 1.85
C MET A 143 -8.62 2.64 0.64
N ALA A 144 -9.94 2.86 0.52
CA ALA A 144 -10.69 2.34 -0.62
C ALA A 144 -10.33 3.07 -1.91
N ASP A 145 -10.02 4.37 -1.85
CA ASP A 145 -9.55 5.13 -3.01
C ASP A 145 -8.17 4.66 -3.47
N LEU A 146 -7.23 4.49 -2.53
CA LEU A 146 -5.91 3.92 -2.82
C LEU A 146 -6.01 2.54 -3.49
N ALA A 147 -6.75 1.62 -2.85
CA ALA A 147 -6.94 0.27 -3.37
C ALA A 147 -7.60 0.27 -4.75
N LYS A 148 -8.52 1.21 -5.00
CA LYS A 148 -9.19 1.35 -6.31
C LYS A 148 -8.18 1.75 -7.39
N GLU A 149 -7.29 2.70 -7.15
CA GLU A 149 -6.27 3.07 -8.15
C GLU A 149 -5.37 1.87 -8.49
N VAL A 150 -4.92 1.09 -7.50
CA VAL A 150 -4.13 -0.11 -7.76
C VAL A 150 -4.92 -1.18 -8.51
N VAL A 151 -6.18 -1.42 -8.14
CA VAL A 151 -7.03 -2.41 -8.80
C VAL A 151 -7.35 -2.01 -10.25
N VAL A 152 -7.49 -0.70 -10.53
CA VAL A 152 -7.66 -0.17 -11.89
C VAL A 152 -6.40 -0.39 -12.72
N ALA A 153 -5.23 -0.09 -12.19
CA ALA A 153 -3.94 -0.37 -12.84
C ALA A 153 -3.76 -1.88 -13.09
N GLY A 154 -4.08 -2.72 -12.10
CA GLY A 154 -4.06 -4.18 -12.22
C GLY A 154 -5.01 -4.68 -13.31
N ARG A 155 -6.21 -4.10 -13.43
CA ARG A 155 -7.16 -4.43 -14.50
C ARG A 155 -6.59 -4.07 -15.87
N ALA A 156 -5.99 -2.89 -16.03
CA ALA A 156 -5.41 -2.45 -17.30
C ALA A 156 -4.31 -3.41 -17.79
N GLN A 157 -3.65 -4.11 -16.87
CA GLN A 157 -2.58 -5.07 -17.14
C GLN A 157 -3.04 -6.53 -17.11
N ASN A 158 -4.34 -6.80 -16.95
CA ASN A 158 -4.90 -8.15 -16.73
C ASN A 158 -4.26 -8.90 -15.53
N ASN A 159 -3.74 -8.18 -14.53
CA ASN A 159 -3.12 -8.73 -13.34
C ASN A 159 -4.20 -9.17 -12.33
N ARG A 160 -4.79 -10.35 -12.57
CA ARG A 160 -5.83 -10.94 -11.72
C ARG A 160 -5.35 -11.26 -10.31
N GLU A 161 -4.06 -11.56 -10.16
CA GLU A 161 -3.46 -11.87 -8.86
C GLU A 161 -3.44 -10.66 -7.95
N LEU A 162 -2.91 -9.52 -8.44
CA LEU A 162 -2.90 -8.27 -7.68
C LEU A 162 -4.32 -7.79 -7.32
N ILE A 163 -5.27 -7.93 -8.24
CA ILE A 163 -6.69 -7.60 -7.96
C ILE A 163 -7.22 -8.49 -6.83
N SER A 164 -6.94 -9.79 -6.85
CA SER A 164 -7.36 -10.73 -5.80
C SER A 164 -6.74 -10.39 -4.44
N LEU A 165 -5.45 -10.05 -4.42
CA LEU A 165 -4.74 -9.68 -3.19
C LEU A 165 -5.31 -8.40 -2.58
N TRP A 166 -5.48 -7.33 -3.37
CA TRP A 166 -6.09 -6.08 -2.88
C TRP A 166 -7.55 -6.26 -2.46
N TYR A 167 -8.30 -7.10 -3.16
CA TYR A 167 -9.67 -7.41 -2.77
C TYR A 167 -9.72 -8.03 -1.37
N THR A 168 -8.79 -8.96 -1.09
CA THR A 168 -8.70 -9.63 0.21
C THR A 168 -8.17 -8.68 1.28
N ALA A 169 -7.08 -7.97 0.99
CA ALA A 169 -6.47 -6.98 1.88
C ALA A 169 -7.47 -5.92 2.34
N LEU A 170 -8.22 -5.32 1.40
CA LEU A 170 -9.22 -4.31 1.71
C LEU A 170 -10.38 -4.91 2.52
N GLY A 171 -10.80 -6.14 2.22
CA GLY A 171 -11.81 -6.84 3.02
C GLY A 171 -11.39 -7.03 4.48
N VAL A 172 -10.13 -7.42 4.69
CA VAL A 172 -9.53 -7.60 6.02
C VAL A 172 -9.36 -6.27 6.74
N ASP A 173 -8.86 -5.24 6.08
CA ASP A 173 -8.70 -3.88 6.63
C ASP A 173 -10.04 -3.32 7.11
N LEU A 174 -11.04 -3.29 6.22
CA LEU A 174 -12.37 -2.78 6.53
C LEU A 174 -12.97 -3.51 7.74
N TRP A 175 -12.89 -4.84 7.74
CA TRP A 175 -13.46 -5.65 8.83
C TRP A 175 -12.71 -5.51 10.16
N SER A 176 -11.38 -5.36 10.12
CA SER A 176 -10.54 -5.30 11.33
C SER A 176 -10.59 -3.94 12.03
N PHE A 177 -10.75 -2.86 11.25
CA PHE A 177 -10.56 -1.50 11.77
C PHE A 177 -11.82 -0.63 11.75
N ARG A 178 -12.97 -1.14 11.28
CA ARG A 178 -14.23 -0.37 11.23
C ARG A 178 -15.33 -1.01 12.07
N ALA A 179 -16.15 -0.15 12.66
CA ALA A 179 -17.39 -0.55 13.32
C ALA A 179 -18.45 -1.03 12.30
N GLU A 180 -19.45 -1.77 12.77
CA GLU A 180 -20.46 -2.42 11.92
C GLU A 180 -21.29 -1.43 11.08
N ASP A 181 -21.65 -0.28 11.66
CA ASP A 181 -22.36 0.80 10.96
C ASP A 181 -21.51 1.41 9.82
N ALA A 182 -20.21 1.56 10.05
CA ALA A 182 -19.26 2.01 9.03
C ALA A 182 -19.07 0.96 7.92
N LEU A 183 -19.16 -0.34 8.23
CA LEU A 183 -19.13 -1.43 7.25
C LEU A 183 -20.38 -1.42 6.35
N ASP A 184 -21.55 -1.11 6.89
CA ASP A 184 -22.76 -0.98 6.07
C ASP A 184 -22.71 0.25 5.17
N ALA A 185 -22.22 1.40 5.69
CA ALA A 185 -22.00 2.59 4.88
C ALA A 185 -20.97 2.34 3.75
N ALA A 186 -19.94 1.54 4.02
CA ALA A 186 -18.91 1.16 3.05
C ALA A 186 -19.49 0.47 1.80
N LYS A 187 -20.63 -0.24 1.90
CA LYS A 187 -21.30 -0.86 0.74
C LYS A 187 -21.78 0.14 -0.32
N SER A 188 -21.93 1.41 0.06
CA SER A 188 -22.33 2.51 -0.83
C SER A 188 -21.14 3.39 -1.26
N ASN A 189 -19.93 3.10 -0.79
CA ASN A 189 -18.72 3.81 -1.24
C ASN A 189 -18.42 3.45 -2.71
N ARG A 190 -18.21 4.48 -3.54
CA ARG A 190 -18.01 4.31 -4.99
C ARG A 190 -16.77 3.49 -5.33
N SER A 191 -15.70 3.64 -4.57
CA SER A 191 -14.43 2.94 -4.78
C SER A 191 -14.56 1.47 -4.39
N ILE A 192 -15.25 1.18 -3.30
CA ILE A 192 -15.59 -0.20 -2.89
C ILE A 192 -16.45 -0.90 -3.95
N ILE A 193 -17.47 -0.20 -4.48
CA ILE A 193 -18.32 -0.72 -5.56
C ILE A 193 -17.47 -1.01 -6.80
N ALA A 194 -16.61 -0.08 -7.22
CA ALA A 194 -15.76 -0.23 -8.40
C ALA A 194 -14.78 -1.40 -8.26
N ILE A 195 -14.09 -1.53 -7.12
CA ILE A 195 -13.19 -2.65 -6.83
C ILE A 195 -13.93 -3.98 -6.94
N ARG A 196 -15.12 -4.06 -6.35
CA ARG A 196 -15.97 -5.27 -6.40
C ARG A 196 -16.40 -5.60 -7.82
N GLU A 197 -16.79 -4.62 -8.61
CA GLU A 197 -17.16 -4.85 -10.01
C GLU A 197 -15.96 -5.36 -10.82
N ILE A 198 -14.79 -4.76 -10.65
CA ILE A 198 -13.55 -5.18 -11.33
C ILE A 198 -13.18 -6.61 -10.94
N ALA A 199 -13.19 -6.94 -9.64
CA ALA A 199 -12.87 -8.28 -9.17
C ALA A 199 -13.80 -9.36 -9.74
N MET A 200 -15.10 -9.04 -9.88
CA MET A 200 -16.09 -9.94 -10.47
C MET A 200 -15.93 -10.08 -11.99
N GLU A 201 -15.71 -8.97 -12.69
CA GLU A 201 -15.54 -8.94 -14.15
C GLU A 201 -14.28 -9.72 -14.57
N THR A 202 -13.17 -9.48 -13.87
CA THR A 202 -11.87 -10.12 -14.14
C THR A 202 -11.79 -11.54 -13.57
N LYS A 203 -12.82 -11.99 -12.84
CA LYS A 203 -12.83 -13.27 -12.12
C LYS A 203 -11.61 -13.41 -11.21
N ALA A 204 -11.18 -12.33 -10.58
CA ALA A 204 -10.02 -12.34 -9.68
C ALA A 204 -10.26 -13.27 -8.49
N LEU A 205 -11.50 -13.38 -8.02
CA LEU A 205 -11.86 -14.28 -6.92
C LEU A 205 -11.85 -15.77 -7.29
N ASP A 206 -11.66 -16.15 -8.56
CA ASP A 206 -11.54 -17.56 -8.96
C ASP A 206 -10.13 -18.13 -8.72
N ILE A 207 -9.17 -17.28 -8.39
CA ILE A 207 -7.83 -17.66 -7.93
C ILE A 207 -7.64 -17.20 -6.49
N ASP A 208 -6.72 -17.81 -5.77
CA ASP A 208 -6.33 -17.40 -4.41
C ASP A 208 -4.81 -17.45 -4.29
N PRO A 209 -4.10 -16.43 -4.79
CA PRO A 209 -2.64 -16.36 -4.74
C PRO A 209 -2.12 -15.93 -3.36
N GLY A 210 -3.03 -15.60 -2.44
CA GLY A 210 -2.68 -15.07 -1.13
C GLY A 210 -2.17 -16.13 -0.17
N TYR A 211 -1.41 -15.67 0.81
CA TYR A 211 -0.99 -16.43 1.97
C TYR A 211 -1.13 -15.56 3.21
N GLY A 212 -1.05 -16.17 4.40
CA GLY A 212 -1.23 -15.46 5.66
C GLY A 212 -2.59 -14.75 5.71
N LEU A 213 -2.60 -13.45 6.04
CA LEU A 213 -3.83 -12.65 6.09
C LEU A 213 -4.39 -12.26 4.72
N LEU A 214 -3.64 -12.46 3.64
CA LEU A 214 -4.10 -12.21 2.27
C LEU A 214 -4.72 -13.43 1.60
N GLN A 215 -4.79 -14.57 2.28
CA GLN A 215 -5.51 -15.75 1.79
C GLN A 215 -7.03 -15.50 1.82
N GLN A 216 -7.73 -15.85 0.74
CA GLN A 216 -9.19 -15.72 0.72
C GLN A 216 -9.84 -16.62 1.78
N PRO A 217 -10.76 -16.10 2.60
CA PRO A 217 -11.41 -16.92 3.61
C PRO A 217 -12.33 -17.94 2.95
N PRO A 218 -12.41 -19.18 3.47
CA PRO A 218 -13.31 -20.17 2.92
C PRO A 218 -14.78 -19.72 3.14
N PRO A 219 -15.72 -20.10 2.25
CA PRO A 219 -17.08 -19.55 2.28
C PRO A 219 -17.83 -19.77 3.59
N ASP A 220 -17.51 -20.82 4.35
CA ASP A 220 -18.08 -21.13 5.64
C ASP A 220 -17.54 -20.24 6.77
N ALA A 221 -16.28 -19.84 6.72
CA ALA A 221 -15.67 -18.94 7.70
C ALA A 221 -16.32 -17.54 7.71
N VAL A 222 -16.87 -17.10 6.57
CA VAL A 222 -17.51 -15.77 6.47
C VAL A 222 -19.02 -15.77 6.70
N LYS A 223 -19.69 -16.92 6.82
CA LYS A 223 -21.17 -17.01 6.91
C LYS A 223 -21.76 -16.24 8.09
N GLY A 224 -21.03 -16.18 9.21
CA GLY A 224 -21.45 -15.47 10.42
C GLY A 224 -21.25 -13.96 10.37
N TYR A 225 -20.59 -13.43 9.32
CA TYR A 225 -20.18 -12.04 9.21
C TYR A 225 -20.88 -11.40 8.01
N PRO A 226 -21.97 -10.64 8.20
CA PRO A 226 -22.77 -10.11 7.09
C PRO A 226 -21.97 -9.32 6.05
N PHE A 227 -21.03 -8.48 6.50
CA PHE A 227 -20.16 -7.72 5.60
C PHE A 227 -19.22 -8.63 4.80
N LEU A 228 -18.48 -9.53 5.45
CA LEU A 228 -17.54 -10.43 4.76
C LEU A 228 -18.26 -11.43 3.85
N SER A 229 -19.43 -11.92 4.26
CA SER A 229 -20.31 -12.72 3.41
C SER A 229 -20.68 -11.97 2.14
N TRP A 230 -21.12 -10.71 2.26
CA TRP A 230 -21.37 -9.87 1.09
C TRP A 230 -20.08 -9.66 0.28
N TRP A 231 -18.97 -9.29 0.91
CA TRP A 231 -17.70 -9.01 0.25
C TRP A 231 -17.17 -10.20 -0.54
N PHE A 232 -17.10 -11.41 0.02
CA PHE A 232 -16.60 -12.57 -0.71
C PHE A 232 -17.67 -13.32 -1.53
N GLN A 233 -18.92 -12.85 -1.54
CA GLN A 233 -19.97 -13.44 -2.36
C GLN A 233 -19.67 -13.27 -3.86
N ARG A 234 -19.40 -14.37 -4.55
CA ARG A 234 -19.31 -14.41 -6.01
C ARG A 234 -20.70 -14.19 -6.62
N ARG A 235 -20.82 -13.38 -7.68
CA ARG A 235 -22.10 -13.30 -8.42
C ARG A 235 -22.48 -14.70 -8.91
N PRO A 236 -23.74 -15.15 -8.75
CA PRO A 236 -24.17 -16.39 -9.39
C PRO A 236 -23.96 -16.25 -10.89
N ARG A 237 -23.37 -17.28 -11.53
CA ARG A 237 -23.25 -17.32 -12.99
C ARG A 237 -24.62 -17.02 -13.58
N LYS A 238 -24.75 -15.94 -14.36
CA LYS A 238 -25.92 -15.74 -15.23
C LYS A 238 -26.05 -17.00 -16.10
N GLY A 239 -26.98 -17.89 -15.74
CA GLY A 239 -27.17 -19.19 -16.38
C GLY A 239 -27.37 -20.38 -15.44
N TRP A 240 -27.09 -20.28 -14.13
CA TRP A 240 -27.45 -21.38 -13.21
C TRP A 240 -28.85 -21.19 -12.65
N VAL A 241 -29.85 -21.60 -13.44
CA VAL A 241 -31.20 -21.88 -12.95
C VAL A 241 -31.15 -23.21 -12.21
N GLY A 242 -30.60 -23.19 -10.99
CA GLY A 242 -30.69 -24.31 -10.06
C GLY A 242 -32.14 -24.43 -9.56
N SER A 243 -32.76 -25.58 -9.82
CA SER A 243 -34.08 -26.01 -9.32
C SER A 243 -35.34 -25.47 -10.03
N SER A 244 -35.49 -25.76 -11.32
CA SER A 244 -36.83 -26.08 -11.89
C SER A 244 -36.88 -27.36 -12.74
N PHE A 245 -35.75 -28.06 -12.93
CA PHE A 245 -35.68 -29.23 -13.81
C PHE A 245 -36.11 -30.57 -13.17
N LEU A 246 -36.52 -30.58 -11.90
CA LEU A 246 -37.04 -31.79 -11.21
C LEU A 246 -38.55 -31.75 -10.90
N LYS A 247 -39.29 -30.73 -11.34
CA LYS A 247 -40.77 -30.66 -11.17
C LYS A 247 -41.57 -31.01 -12.43
N ARG A 248 -40.95 -31.56 -13.48
CA ARG A 248 -41.65 -31.91 -14.73
C ARG A 248 -41.46 -33.34 -15.22
N ILE A 249 -40.97 -34.24 -14.36
CA ILE A 249 -40.89 -35.70 -14.63
C ILE A 249 -41.87 -36.51 -13.77
N PHE A 250 -42.58 -35.88 -12.83
CA PHE A 250 -43.69 -36.49 -12.09
C PHE A 250 -44.93 -35.61 -12.15
N ARG A 251 -45.55 -35.52 -13.32
CA ARG A 251 -47.00 -35.30 -13.52
C ARG A 251 -47.41 -35.85 -14.87
#